data_AF-A0A837HHH5-F1
#
_entry.id   AF-A0A837HHH5-F1
#
_cell.length_a   1.000
_cell.length_b   1.000
_cell.length_c   1.000
_cell.angle_alpha   90.00
_cell.angle_beta   90.00
_cell.angle_gamma   90.00
#
_symmetry.space_group_name_H-M   'P 1'
#
loop_
_entity.id
_entity.type
_entity.pdbx_description
1 polymer ?
#
loop_
_entity_poly.entity_id
_entity_poly.type
_entity_poly.pdbx_seq_one_letter_code
_entity_poly.pdbx_strand_id
1 'polypeptide(L)' 'MKNAKLPSLMILLILTTITVVFWISFTIYRVFTKESPVNVSNEIIAPINPNLDMDTLNEIERRVQNQ' A
#
# COMPACT_ATOMS: atom_id res chain seq x y z
N MET A 1 3.77 46.25 32.71
CA MET A 1 3.59 45.69 31.35
C MET A 1 2.21 45.06 31.27
N LYS A 2 1.35 45.51 30.36
CA LYS A 2 -0.03 45.03 30.24
C LYS A 2 -0.06 43.69 29.51
N ASN A 3 -0.38 42.62 30.23
CA ASN A 3 -0.55 41.28 29.66
C ASN A 3 -1.88 41.25 28.88
N ALA A 4 -1.85 41.71 27.63
CA ALA A 4 -2.96 41.57 26.71
C ALA A 4 -3.09 40.08 26.35
N LYS A 5 -3.92 39.35 27.10
CA LYS A 5 -4.26 37.96 26.77
C LYS A 5 -4.95 37.99 25.41
N LEU A 6 -4.36 37.32 24.42
CA LEU A 6 -5.00 37.12 23.13
C LEU A 6 -6.35 36.43 23.34
N PRO A 7 -7.42 36.86 22.65
CA PRO A 7 -8.71 36.22 22.79
C PRO A 7 -8.58 34.74 22.39
N SER A 8 -9.13 33.83 23.21
CA SER A 8 -9.01 32.38 23.02
C SER A 8 -9.44 31.91 21.62
N LEU A 9 -10.35 32.64 20.98
CA LEU A 9 -10.80 32.40 19.62
C LEU A 9 -9.69 32.61 18.57
N MET A 10 -8.81 33.59 18.76
CA MET A 10 -7.65 33.79 17.89
C MET A 10 -6.65 32.65 18.02
N ILE A 11 -6.41 32.17 19.24
CA ILE A 11 -5.50 31.04 19.48
C ILE A 11 -6.06 29.77 18.81
N LEU A 12 -7.37 29.53 18.93
CA LEU A 12 -8.03 28.42 18.26
C LEU A 12 -7.90 28.51 16.74
N LEU A 13 -8.16 29.68 16.14
CA LEU A 13 -8.02 29.91 14.70
C LEU A 13 -6.60 29.62 14.21
N ILE A 14 -5.59 30.11 14.92
CA ILE A 14 -4.18 29.88 14.58
C ILE A 14 -3.88 28.37 14.64
N LEU A 15 -4.29 27.69 15.71
CA LEU A 15 -4.07 26.25 15.87
C LEU A 15 -4.77 25.44 14.78
N THR A 16 -5.99 25.82 14.39
CA THR A 16 -6.72 25.16 13.30
C THR A 16 -6.03 25.36 11.96
N THR A 17 -5.54 26.57 11.66
CA THR A 17 -4.79 26.84 10.43
C THR A 17 -3.50 26.05 10.37
N ILE A 18 -2.73 26.01 11.47
CA ILE A 18 -1.52 25.19 11.59
C ILE A 18 -1.88 23.73 11.31
N THR A 19 -2.92 23.21 11.96
CA THR A 19 -3.38 21.83 11.77
C THR A 19 -3.68 21.54 10.29
N VAL A 20 -4.43 22.40 9.61
CA VAL A 20 -4.75 22.24 8.18
C VAL A 20 -3.48 22.20 7.32
N VAL A 21 -2.51 23.08 7.58
CA VAL A 21 -1.23 23.09 6.85
C VAL A 21 -0.45 21.80 7.05
N PHE A 22 -0.42 21.26 8.27
CA PHE A 22 0.21 19.97 8.57
C PHE A 22 -0.49 18.81 7.86
N TRP A 23 -1.83 18.79 7.82
CA TRP A 23 -2.60 17.77 7.10
C TRP A 23 -2.29 17.77 5.60
N ILE A 24 -2.22 18.96 4.99
CA ILE A 24 -1.86 19.11 3.58
C ILE A 24 -0.44 18.60 3.33
N SER A 25 0.52 19.06 4.13
CA SER A 25 1.92 18.67 4.02
C SER A 25 2.11 17.15 4.18
N PHE A 26 1.45 16.54 5.16
CA PHE A 26 1.53 15.11 5.40
C PHE A 26 0.89 14.31 4.26
N THR A 27 -0.23 14.78 3.71
CA THR A 27 -0.87 14.13 2.56
C THR A 27 0.04 14.15 1.34
N ILE A 28 0.65 15.29 1.05
CA ILE A 28 1.61 15.43 -0.05
C ILE A 28 2.80 14.50 0.16
N TYR A 29 3.43 14.56 1.34
CA TYR A 29 4.54 13.69 1.69
C TYR A 29 4.17 12.20 1.54
N ARG A 30 2.98 11.82 2.00
CA ARG A 30 2.47 10.45 1.90
C ARG A 30 2.25 10.03 0.44
N VAL A 31 1.76 10.91 -0.43
CA VAL A 31 1.60 10.59 -1.86
C VAL A 31 2.96 10.33 -2.52
N PHE A 32 3.99 11.09 -2.15
CA PHE A 32 5.34 10.92 -2.70
C PHE A 32 6.12 9.75 -2.10
N THR A 33 5.81 9.33 -0.88
CA THR A 33 6.53 8.26 -0.17
C THR A 33 5.82 6.91 -0.15
N LYS A 34 4.53 6.88 -0.48
CA LYS A 34 3.85 5.59 -0.69
C LYS A 34 4.41 4.94 -1.93
N GLU A 35 5.15 3.85 -1.73
CA GLU A 35 5.47 2.92 -2.81
C GLU A 35 4.17 2.52 -3.51
N SER A 36 4.16 2.62 -4.84
CA SER A 36 3.03 2.15 -5.63
C SER A 36 2.78 0.70 -5.24
N PRO A 37 1.53 0.30 -4.92
CA PRO A 37 1.23 -1.09 -4.69
C PRO A 37 1.76 -1.85 -5.91
N VAL A 38 2.62 -2.83 -5.68
CA VAL A 38 3.21 -3.64 -6.75
C VAL A 38 2.03 -4.17 -7.54
N ASN A 39 1.93 -3.75 -8.81
CA ASN A 39 0.89 -4.20 -9.72
C ASN A 39 1.23 -5.64 -10.10
N VAL A 40 0.98 -6.57 -9.17
CA VAL A 40 1.11 -8.00 -9.41
C VAL A 40 -0.12 -8.46 -10.17
N SER A 41 0.10 -9.17 -11.28
CA SER A 41 -0.99 -9.81 -12.02
C SER A 41 -1.76 -10.74 -11.08
N ASN A 42 -3.10 -10.73 -11.18
CA ASN A 42 -3.98 -11.58 -10.37
C ASN A 42 -3.62 -13.07 -10.47
N GLU A 43 -2.93 -13.47 -11.54
CA GLU A 43 -2.40 -14.84 -11.73
C GLU A 43 -1.33 -15.22 -10.72
N ILE A 44 -0.55 -14.27 -10.19
CA ILE A 44 0.51 -14.51 -9.19
C ILE A 44 -0.09 -14.63 -7.78
N ILE A 45 -1.20 -13.94 -7.53
CA ILE A 45 -1.92 -13.97 -6.25
C ILE A 45 -2.91 -15.15 -6.19
N ALA A 46 -3.18 -15.79 -7.33
CA ALA A 46 -4.03 -16.95 -7.38
C ALA A 46 -3.43 -18.05 -6.50
N PRO A 47 -4.25 -18.72 -5.64
CA PRO A 47 -3.77 -19.86 -4.89
C PRO A 47 -3.18 -20.87 -5.86
N ILE A 48 -1.94 -21.29 -5.60
CA ILE A 48 -1.25 -22.30 -6.42
C ILE A 48 -2.18 -23.51 -6.51
N ASN A 49 -2.52 -23.91 -7.73
CA ASN A 49 -3.37 -25.07 -7.96
C ASN A 49 -2.66 -26.31 -7.37
N PRO A 50 -3.20 -26.93 -6.31
CA PRO A 50 -2.57 -28.09 -5.69
C PRO A 50 -2.77 -29.37 -6.50
N ASN A 51 -3.42 -29.27 -7.67
CA ASN A 51 -3.65 -30.42 -8.54
C ASN A 51 -2.41 -30.71 -9.37
N LEU A 52 -1.80 -31.87 -9.11
CA LEU A 52 -0.67 -32.39 -9.84
C LEU A 52 -1.11 -32.86 -11.22
N ASP A 53 -0.50 -32.32 -12.27
CA ASP A 53 -0.78 -32.71 -13.65
C ASP A 53 -0.26 -34.13 -13.94
N MET A 54 -1.18 -35.10 -13.80
CA MET A 54 -0.91 -36.51 -14.05
C MET A 54 -0.69 -36.81 -15.54
N ASP A 55 -1.25 -36.01 -16.45
CA ASP A 55 -1.11 -36.25 -17.89
C ASP A 55 0.34 -35.99 -18.33
N THR A 56 0.92 -34.88 -17.85
CA THR A 56 2.34 -34.58 -18.07
C THR A 56 3.26 -35.59 -17.40
N LEU A 57 2.90 -36.08 -16.20
CA LEU A 57 3.66 -37.12 -15.49
C LEU A 57 3.69 -38.45 -16.26
N ASN A 58 2.54 -38.88 -16.78
CA ASN A 58 2.41 -40.11 -17.57
C ASN A 58 3.15 -40.01 -18.91
N GLU A 59 3.13 -38.84 -19.55
CA GLU A 59 3.89 -38.56 -20.78
C GLU A 59 5.41 -38.69 -20.53
N ILE A 60 5.91 -38.15 -19.42
CA ILE A 60 7.32 -38.26 -19.02
C ILE A 60 7.69 -39.71 -18.72
N GLU A 61 6.86 -40.43 -17.95
CA GLU A 61 7.07 -41.84 -17.63
C GLU A 61 7.17 -42.68 -18.91
N ARG A 62 6.25 -42.49 -19.86
CA ARG A 62 6.25 -43.21 -21.15
C ARG A 62 7.49 -42.90 -22.00
N ARG A 63 8.09 -41.72 -21.90
CA ARG A 63 9.33 -41.38 -22.61
C ARG A 63 10.55 -42.04 -21.98
N VAL A 64 10.59 -42.11 -20.65
CA VAL A 64 11.67 -42.81 -19.91
C VAL A 64 11.59 -44.32 -20.08
N GLN A 65 10.39 -44.88 -20.19
CA GLN A 65 10.18 -46.34 -20.38
C GLN A 65 10.41 -46.82 -21.82
N ASN A 66 10.40 -45.89 -22.80
CA ASN A 66 10.68 -46.17 -24.22
C ASN A 66 12.13 -45.82 -24.63
N GLN A 67 13.01 -45.56 -23.66
CA GLN A 67 14.47 -45.49 -23.83
C GLN A 67 15.13 -46.75 -23.25
#